data_AF-A0A183BH09-F1
#
_entry.id   AF-A0A183BH09-F1
#
_cell.length_a   1.000
_cell.length_b   1.000
_cell.length_c   1.000
_cell.angle_alpha   90.00
_cell.angle_beta   90.00
_cell.angle_gamma   90.00
#
_symmetry.space_group_name_H-M   'P 1'
#
loop_
_entity.id
_entity.type
_entity.pdbx_description
1 polymer ?
#
loop_
_entity_poly.entity_id
_entity_poly.type
_entity_poly.pdbx_seq_one_letter_code
_entity_poly.pdbx_strand_id
1 'polypeptide(L)'
;LCYKGFNWGDVNVDGDVLEMSVKNSMAFEIPLSNLSNATLNKNEVIFEFHLNDDAEICLSELRLYTPEFKQLQCLQPRGRYDVKLYPTFFHLHGKSFDFKVPKSSITRLLMLPHPDYRQMFFVVQLDPPIKHGQTRYHFVIMLFEKNSHVELEMTATDEWLETHYSGKLTREVSGPEYEVVARVFKASRSSCFHTFALDRDSFFI
;
A
#
# COMPACT_ATOMS: atom_id res chain seq x y z
N LEU A 1 22.69 -3.40 8.70
CA LEU A 1 22.59 -4.62 9.57
C LEU A 1 21.54 -4.40 10.66
N CYS A 2 20.35 -4.95 10.45
CA CYS A 2 19.24 -4.87 11.40
C CYS A 2 19.34 -6.00 12.44
N TYR A 3 19.72 -5.68 13.67
CA TYR A 3 19.81 -6.62 14.80
C TYR A 3 18.50 -6.74 15.61
N LYS A 4 17.41 -6.15 15.11
CA LYS A 4 16.13 -6.04 15.83
C LYS A 4 15.04 -7.04 15.36
N GLY A 5 15.35 -7.94 14.43
CA GLY A 5 14.40 -8.96 13.97
C GLY A 5 13.20 -8.40 13.21
N PHE A 6 13.41 -7.34 12.41
CA PHE A 6 12.34 -6.70 11.64
C PHE A 6 11.99 -7.52 10.40
N ASN A 7 10.72 -7.94 10.27
CA ASN A 7 10.17 -8.65 9.11
C ASN A 7 9.36 -7.73 8.17
N TRP A 8 9.69 -6.44 8.16
CA TRP A 8 9.04 -5.40 7.35
C TRP A 8 10.09 -4.41 6.87
N GLY A 9 9.78 -3.69 5.79
CA GLY A 9 10.64 -2.66 5.26
C GLY A 9 10.18 -2.21 3.88
N ASP A 10 10.77 -1.12 3.40
CA ASP A 10 10.69 -0.77 2.00
C ASP A 10 11.52 -1.79 1.22
N VAL A 11 10.84 -2.59 0.41
CA VAL A 11 11.47 -3.58 -0.46
C VAL A 11 11.62 -2.97 -1.84
N ASN A 12 12.86 -2.95 -2.32
CA ASN A 12 13.23 -2.48 -3.64
C ASN A 12 14.04 -3.55 -4.36
N VAL A 13 13.96 -3.57 -5.69
CA VAL A 13 14.89 -4.34 -6.52
C VAL A 13 15.85 -3.33 -7.12
N ASP A 14 17.13 -3.44 -6.80
CA ASP A 14 18.19 -2.62 -7.37
C ASP A 14 19.18 -3.52 -8.11
N GLY A 15 19.24 -3.39 -9.44
CA GLY A 15 20.00 -4.31 -10.29
C GLY A 15 19.62 -5.78 -10.04
N ASP A 16 20.59 -6.51 -9.47
CA ASP A 16 20.55 -7.97 -9.31
C ASP A 16 20.24 -8.38 -7.87
N VAL A 17 19.85 -7.42 -7.02
CA VAL A 17 19.58 -7.64 -5.59
C VAL A 17 18.20 -7.15 -5.18
N LEU A 18 17.54 -7.92 -4.32
CA LEU A 18 16.38 -7.53 -3.55
C LEU A 18 16.86 -6.89 -2.25
N GLU A 19 16.66 -5.59 -2.11
CA GLU A 19 17.00 -4.85 -0.91
C GLU A 19 15.76 -4.65 -0.03
N MET A 20 15.89 -4.94 1.26
CA MET A 20 14.94 -4.47 2.27
C MET A 20 15.60 -3.41 3.13
N SER A 21 14.94 -2.26 3.25
CA SER A 21 15.37 -1.17 4.13
C SER A 21 14.33 -0.86 5.21
N VAL A 22 14.77 -0.54 6.42
CA VAL A 22 13.92 -0.07 7.51
C VAL A 22 14.40 1.30 7.94
N LYS A 23 13.51 2.31 7.91
CA LYS A 23 13.83 3.70 8.30
C LYS A 23 15.08 4.23 7.58
N ASN A 24 15.15 4.01 6.26
CA ASN A 24 16.25 4.44 5.41
C ASN A 24 17.61 3.78 5.75
N SER A 25 17.60 2.67 6.48
CA SER A 25 18.78 1.85 6.77
C SER A 25 18.60 0.45 6.17
N MET A 26 19.59 -0.04 5.43
CA MET A 26 19.55 -1.39 4.84
C MET A 26 19.46 -2.44 5.95
N ALA A 27 18.39 -3.25 5.88
CA ALA A 27 18.14 -4.36 6.77
C ALA A 27 18.86 -5.61 6.27
N PHE A 28 18.55 -6.02 5.03
CA PHE A 28 19.21 -7.11 4.31
C PHE A 28 19.19 -6.85 2.80
N GLU A 29 20.06 -7.55 2.08
CA GLU A 29 20.06 -7.69 0.63
C GLU A 29 20.07 -9.17 0.27
N ILE A 30 19.34 -9.55 -0.77
CA ILE A 30 19.26 -10.91 -1.27
C ILE A 30 19.56 -10.88 -2.76
N PRO A 31 20.65 -11.51 -3.23
CA PRO A 31 20.90 -11.68 -4.65
C PRO A 31 19.75 -12.43 -5.32
N LEU A 32 19.24 -11.90 -6.43
CA LEU A 32 18.17 -12.53 -7.18
C LEU A 32 18.58 -13.89 -7.75
N SER A 33 19.89 -14.12 -7.94
CA SER A 33 20.45 -15.43 -8.30
C SER A 33 20.18 -16.53 -7.27
N ASN A 34 19.87 -16.16 -6.02
CA ASN A 34 19.57 -17.13 -4.96
C ASN A 34 18.09 -17.57 -5.00
N LEU A 35 17.25 -16.85 -5.75
CA LEU A 35 15.84 -17.16 -5.91
C LEU A 35 15.68 -18.26 -6.96
N SER A 36 15.00 -19.34 -6.58
CA SER A 36 14.57 -20.38 -7.52
C SER A 36 13.29 -19.96 -8.24
N ASN A 37 12.41 -19.24 -7.54
CA ASN A 37 11.12 -18.82 -8.06
C ASN A 37 10.54 -17.63 -7.26
N ALA A 38 9.65 -16.88 -7.89
CA ALA A 38 8.91 -15.78 -7.27
C ALA A 38 7.45 -15.81 -7.73
N THR A 39 6.51 -15.94 -6.80
CA THR A 39 5.08 -16.05 -7.11
C THR A 39 4.26 -15.03 -6.35
N LEU A 40 3.14 -14.62 -6.94
CA LEU A 40 2.15 -13.76 -6.29
C LEU A 40 0.96 -14.63 -5.85
N ASN A 41 0.66 -14.63 -4.55
CA ASN A 41 -0.47 -15.34 -3.96
C ASN A 41 -1.37 -14.37 -3.18
N LYS A 42 -2.50 -13.95 -3.77
CA LYS A 42 -3.43 -12.95 -3.22
C LYS A 42 -2.71 -11.68 -2.75
N ASN A 43 -2.41 -11.62 -1.44
CA ASN A 43 -1.81 -10.49 -0.75
C ASN A 43 -0.36 -10.79 -0.35
N GLU A 44 0.26 -11.85 -0.87
CA GLU A 44 1.62 -12.26 -0.54
C GLU A 44 2.46 -12.37 -1.81
N VAL A 45 3.67 -11.82 -1.76
CA VAL A 45 4.74 -12.16 -2.70
C VAL A 45 5.58 -13.23 -2.02
N ILE A 46 5.65 -14.41 -2.63
CA ILE A 46 6.40 -15.56 -2.11
C ILE A 46 7.66 -15.71 -2.93
N PHE A 47 8.80 -15.60 -2.27
CA PHE A 47 10.12 -15.85 -2.81
C PHE A 47 10.59 -17.22 -2.34
N GLU A 48 10.88 -18.11 -3.29
CA GLU A 48 11.43 -19.44 -3.03
C GLU A 48 12.92 -19.42 -3.38
N PHE A 49 13.73 -20.05 -2.55
CA PHE A 49 15.18 -20.05 -2.67
C PHE A 49 15.70 -21.40 -3.13
N HIS A 50 16.86 -21.41 -3.79
CA HIS A 50 17.60 -22.65 -4.00
C HIS A 50 18.03 -23.22 -2.66
N LEU A 51 17.65 -24.48 -2.40
CA LEU A 51 18.15 -25.21 -1.24
C LEU A 51 19.61 -25.58 -1.48
N ASN A 52 20.45 -25.41 -0.46
CA ASN A 52 21.83 -25.85 -0.48
C ASN A 52 22.02 -26.94 0.56
N ASP A 53 22.14 -28.19 0.10
CA ASP A 53 22.30 -29.37 0.96
C ASP A 53 23.62 -29.36 1.75
N ASP A 54 24.60 -28.54 1.34
CA ASP A 54 25.88 -28.38 2.02
C ASP A 54 25.85 -27.35 3.17
N ALA A 55 24.74 -26.62 3.34
CA ALA A 55 24.58 -25.62 4.40
C ALA A 55 23.67 -26.11 5.53
N GLU A 56 24.12 -25.98 6.78
CA GLU A 56 23.34 -26.39 7.96
C GLU A 56 22.00 -25.64 8.09
N ILE A 57 21.94 -24.38 7.61
CA ILE A 57 20.73 -23.55 7.64
C ILE A 57 20.56 -22.89 6.27
N CYS A 58 19.41 -23.13 5.63
CA CYS A 58 19.01 -22.47 4.39
C CYS A 58 17.69 -21.73 4.57
N LEU A 59 17.62 -20.48 4.10
CA LEU A 59 16.35 -19.78 3.91
C LEU A 59 15.66 -20.44 2.70
N SER A 60 14.51 -21.09 2.91
CA SER A 60 13.77 -21.76 1.84
C SER A 60 12.71 -20.87 1.21
N GLU A 61 12.06 -20.03 2.03
CA GLU A 61 10.91 -19.23 1.63
C GLU A 61 10.89 -17.89 2.37
N LEU A 62 10.59 -16.80 1.65
CA LEU A 62 10.30 -15.48 2.20
C LEU A 62 8.95 -14.99 1.67
N ARG A 63 8.03 -14.61 2.55
CA ARG A 63 6.72 -14.06 2.17
C ARG A 63 6.62 -12.59 2.55
N LEU A 64 6.24 -11.76 1.59
CA LEU A 64 5.98 -10.33 1.80
C LEU A 64 4.50 -10.02 1.63
N TYR A 65 3.88 -9.42 2.64
CA TYR A 65 2.48 -9.02 2.58
C TYR A 65 2.29 -7.70 1.80
N THR A 66 1.30 -7.67 0.93
CA THR A 66 0.88 -6.56 0.06
C THR A 66 -0.65 -6.39 0.22
N PRO A 67 -1.13 -5.33 0.89
CA PRO A 67 -2.56 -5.10 1.03
C PRO A 67 -3.27 -4.92 -0.32
N GLU A 68 -4.48 -5.48 -0.45
CA GLU A 68 -5.33 -5.37 -1.64
C GLU A 68 -6.77 -5.00 -1.24
N PHE A 69 -7.37 -4.04 -1.97
CA PHE A 69 -8.79 -3.70 -1.90
C PHE A 69 -9.45 -3.97 -3.25
N LYS A 70 -10.53 -4.74 -3.28
CA LYS A 70 -11.14 -5.19 -4.54
C LYS A 70 -12.31 -4.32 -4.97
N GLN A 71 -12.44 -4.13 -6.27
CA GLN A 71 -13.61 -3.52 -6.91
C GLN A 71 -13.98 -2.11 -6.42
N LEU A 72 -12.98 -1.34 -5.98
CA LEU A 72 -13.17 0.04 -5.57
C LEU A 72 -13.69 0.89 -6.73
N GLN A 73 -14.78 1.59 -6.50
CA GLN A 73 -15.36 2.49 -7.49
C GLN A 73 -14.51 3.76 -7.60
N CYS A 74 -13.93 3.99 -8.78
CA CYS A 74 -13.20 5.20 -9.09
C CYS A 74 -13.99 6.08 -10.06
N LEU A 75 -14.09 7.36 -9.74
CA LEU A 75 -14.65 8.38 -10.63
C LEU A 75 -13.58 8.89 -11.60
N GLN A 76 -12.33 8.94 -11.16
CA GLN A 76 -11.18 9.32 -11.96
C GLN A 76 -9.95 8.49 -11.58
N PRO A 77 -9.30 7.80 -12.53
CA PRO A 77 -9.84 7.38 -13.82
C PRO A 77 -11.14 6.59 -13.64
N ARG A 78 -12.14 6.79 -14.50
CA ARG A 78 -13.47 6.18 -14.32
C ARG A 78 -13.39 4.66 -14.44
N GLY A 79 -13.92 3.92 -13.47
CA GLY A 79 -13.98 2.46 -13.52
C GLY A 79 -14.08 1.82 -12.13
N ARG A 80 -14.06 0.48 -12.10
CA ARG A 80 -13.80 -0.29 -10.89
C ARG A 80 -12.39 -0.87 -10.96
N TYR A 81 -11.64 -0.73 -9.88
CA TYR A 81 -10.25 -1.14 -9.81
C TYR A 81 -10.03 -1.99 -8.57
N ASP A 82 -9.22 -3.02 -8.72
CA ASP A 82 -8.55 -3.66 -7.59
C ASP A 82 -7.31 -2.82 -7.28
N VAL A 83 -7.18 -2.38 -6.03
CA VAL A 83 -6.13 -1.47 -5.57
C VAL A 83 -5.14 -2.25 -4.71
N LYS A 84 -3.92 -2.43 -5.21
CA LYS A 84 -2.83 -3.11 -4.50
C LYS A 84 -1.79 -2.10 -4.03
N LEU A 85 -1.32 -2.25 -2.80
CA LEU A 85 -0.34 -1.35 -2.19
C LEU A 85 1.04 -2.00 -2.12
N TYR A 86 1.92 -1.64 -3.06
CA TYR A 86 3.33 -2.04 -3.05
C TYR A 86 4.17 -1.02 -2.26
N PRO A 87 5.42 -1.33 -1.89
CA PRO A 87 6.28 -0.39 -1.16
C PRO A 87 6.44 0.97 -1.85
N THR A 88 6.76 1.00 -3.15
CA THR A 88 7.11 2.23 -3.88
C THR A 88 5.96 2.85 -4.70
N PHE A 89 4.93 2.07 -5.05
CA PHE A 89 3.78 2.50 -5.84
C PHE A 89 2.50 1.83 -5.33
N PHE A 90 1.34 2.39 -5.67
CA PHE A 90 0.08 1.66 -5.60
C PHE A 90 -0.41 1.36 -7.00
N HIS A 91 -1.07 0.22 -7.16
CA HIS A 91 -1.48 -0.31 -8.46
C HIS A 91 -3.00 -0.28 -8.54
N LEU A 92 -3.54 0.44 -9.51
CA LEU A 92 -4.94 0.41 -9.89
C LEU A 92 -5.11 -0.59 -11.03
N HIS A 93 -5.51 -1.81 -10.70
CA HIS A 93 -5.75 -2.88 -11.65
C HIS A 93 -7.21 -2.90 -12.07
N GLY A 94 -7.51 -2.44 -13.28
CA GLY A 94 -8.85 -2.41 -13.84
C GLY A 94 -8.99 -3.33 -15.04
N LYS A 95 -10.24 -3.66 -15.41
CA LYS A 95 -10.53 -4.52 -16.57
C LYS A 95 -10.02 -3.94 -17.90
N SER A 96 -10.12 -2.62 -18.05
CA SER A 96 -9.75 -1.91 -19.30
C SER A 96 -8.43 -1.16 -19.18
N PHE A 97 -8.13 -0.65 -17.99
CA PHE A 97 -6.97 0.20 -17.75
C PHE A 97 -6.25 -0.25 -16.50
N ASP A 98 -4.94 -0.09 -16.54
CA ASP A 98 -4.04 -0.54 -15.51
C ASP A 98 -3.03 0.59 -15.23
N PHE A 99 -2.95 1.04 -13.98
CA PHE A 99 -2.08 2.17 -13.61
C PHE A 99 -1.21 1.82 -12.42
N LYS A 100 0.11 1.91 -12.59
CA LYS A 100 1.06 1.93 -11.49
C LYS A 100 1.33 3.38 -11.09
N VAL A 101 0.91 3.77 -9.90
CA VAL A 101 0.99 5.14 -9.40
C VAL A 101 2.09 5.23 -8.34
N PRO A 102 3.26 5.84 -8.65
CA PRO A 102 4.33 6.00 -7.68
C PRO A 102 3.83 6.73 -6.44
N LYS A 103 4.15 6.24 -5.23
CA LYS A 103 3.75 6.92 -3.99
C LYS A 103 4.42 8.29 -3.86
N SER A 104 5.59 8.45 -4.48
CA SER A 104 6.32 9.72 -4.56
C SER A 104 5.55 10.82 -5.29
N SER A 105 4.63 10.49 -6.21
CA SER A 105 3.80 11.49 -6.89
C SER A 105 2.59 11.93 -6.06
N ILE A 106 2.23 11.22 -5.00
CA ILE A 106 1.08 11.60 -4.19
C ILE A 106 1.43 12.86 -3.39
N THR A 107 0.73 13.97 -3.61
CA THR A 107 0.96 15.22 -2.87
C THR A 107 -0.03 15.41 -1.71
N ARG A 108 -1.28 14.97 -1.86
CA ARG A 108 -2.32 15.09 -0.83
C ARG A 108 -3.27 13.89 -0.82
N LEU A 109 -3.79 13.59 0.36
CA LEU A 109 -4.89 12.65 0.60
C LEU A 109 -6.02 13.42 1.27
N LEU A 110 -7.22 13.37 0.69
CA LEU A 110 -8.40 14.07 1.19
C LEU A 110 -9.55 13.07 1.33
N MET A 111 -10.28 13.17 2.45
CA MET A 111 -11.52 12.42 2.68
C MET A 111 -12.66 13.43 2.80
N LEU A 112 -13.59 13.42 1.86
CA LEU A 112 -14.63 14.44 1.74
C LEU A 112 -16.02 13.79 1.78
N PRO A 113 -16.97 14.29 2.57
CA PRO A 113 -18.35 13.81 2.52
C PRO A 113 -19.00 14.21 1.18
N HIS A 114 -19.78 13.30 0.59
CA HIS A 114 -20.63 13.64 -0.54
C HIS A 114 -21.79 14.55 -0.05
N PRO A 115 -22.28 15.51 -0.87
CA PRO A 115 -23.38 16.41 -0.48
C PRO A 115 -24.68 15.73 -0.04
N ASP A 116 -24.92 14.49 -0.49
CA ASP A 116 -26.06 13.67 -0.10
C ASP A 116 -25.87 12.97 1.27
N TYR A 117 -24.70 13.12 1.89
CA TYR A 117 -24.26 12.51 3.13
C TYR A 117 -24.27 10.98 3.17
N ARG A 118 -24.51 10.28 2.04
CA ARG A 118 -24.54 8.81 1.97
C ARG A 118 -23.22 8.21 1.49
N GLN A 119 -22.43 9.01 0.81
CA GLN A 119 -21.16 8.59 0.23
C GLN A 119 -19.99 9.40 0.79
N MET A 120 -18.79 8.86 0.61
CA MET A 120 -17.51 9.51 0.91
C MET A 120 -16.63 9.48 -0.33
N PHE A 121 -16.01 10.61 -0.65
CA PHE A 121 -14.93 10.69 -1.63
C PHE A 121 -13.60 10.53 -0.93
N PHE A 122 -12.74 9.67 -1.47
CA PHE A 122 -11.33 9.65 -1.14
C PHE A 122 -10.53 10.12 -2.36
N VAL A 123 -9.86 11.26 -2.20
CA VAL A 123 -9.13 11.93 -3.28
C VAL A 123 -7.63 11.84 -3.03
N VAL A 124 -6.91 11.29 -4.00
CA VAL A 124 -5.45 11.20 -4.03
C VAL A 124 -4.96 12.19 -5.08
N GLN A 125 -4.35 13.29 -4.65
CA GLN A 125 -3.76 14.27 -5.57
C GLN A 125 -2.37 13.81 -6.00
N LEU A 126 -2.10 13.90 -7.31
CA LEU A 126 -0.89 13.42 -7.96
C LEU A 126 -0.14 14.55 -8.68
N ASP A 127 1.17 14.63 -8.42
CA ASP A 127 2.13 15.42 -9.16
C ASP A 127 3.49 14.68 -9.23
N PRO A 128 3.93 14.18 -10.40
CA PRO A 128 3.29 14.32 -11.71
C PRO A 128 2.00 13.50 -11.87
N PRO A 129 1.07 13.90 -12.76
CA PRO A 129 -0.17 13.16 -13.03
C PRO A 129 0.10 11.83 -13.76
N ILE A 130 -0.76 10.84 -13.52
CA ILE A 130 -0.76 9.60 -14.32
C ILE A 130 -1.41 9.87 -15.68
N LYS A 131 -0.98 9.15 -16.72
CA LYS A 131 -1.41 9.40 -18.10
C LYS A 131 -2.11 8.19 -18.70
N HIS A 132 -3.12 8.44 -19.52
CA HIS A 132 -3.70 7.46 -20.42
C HIS A 132 -3.91 8.09 -21.80
N GLY A 133 -3.08 7.69 -22.78
CA GLY A 133 -3.01 8.39 -24.06
C GLY A 133 -2.69 9.88 -23.86
N GLN A 134 -3.57 10.75 -24.34
CA GLN A 134 -3.45 12.20 -24.17
C GLN A 134 -3.99 12.71 -22.82
N THR A 135 -4.81 11.93 -22.12
CA THR A 135 -5.45 12.34 -20.87
C THR A 135 -4.47 12.26 -19.72
N ARG A 136 -4.48 13.27 -18.85
CA ARG A 136 -3.68 13.34 -17.62
C ARG A 136 -4.60 13.40 -16.41
N TYR A 137 -4.43 12.48 -15.46
CA TYR A 137 -5.17 12.45 -14.21
C TYR A 137 -4.29 12.99 -13.09
N HIS A 138 -4.56 14.23 -12.68
CA HIS A 138 -3.97 14.86 -11.50
C HIS A 138 -4.60 14.37 -10.19
N PHE A 139 -5.70 13.63 -10.27
CA PHE A 139 -6.40 13.08 -9.13
C PHE A 139 -6.83 11.64 -9.40
N VAL A 140 -6.66 10.78 -8.41
CA VAL A 140 -7.40 9.53 -8.31
C VAL A 140 -8.52 9.75 -7.31
N ILE A 141 -9.77 9.53 -7.73
CA ILE A 141 -10.96 9.78 -6.92
C ILE A 141 -11.70 8.46 -6.74
N MET A 142 -11.70 7.95 -5.51
CA MET A 142 -12.46 6.77 -5.11
C MET A 142 -13.75 7.21 -4.41
N LEU A 143 -14.83 6.46 -4.64
CA LEU A 143 -16.15 6.70 -4.08
C LEU A 143 -16.56 5.51 -3.22
N PHE A 144 -16.99 5.78 -2.00
CA PHE A 144 -17.41 4.77 -1.04
C PHE A 144 -18.83 5.06 -0.54
N GLU A 145 -19.59 4.01 -0.30
CA GLU A 145 -20.82 4.12 0.49
C GLU A 145 -20.48 4.16 1.97
N LYS A 146 -21.10 5.06 2.74
CA LYS A 146 -20.82 5.18 4.19
C LYS A 146 -21.13 3.92 4.99
N ASN A 147 -22.06 3.12 4.51
CA ASN A 147 -22.50 1.90 5.16
C ASN A 147 -21.69 0.67 4.71
N SER A 148 -20.76 0.83 3.75
CA SER A 148 -19.87 -0.26 3.34
C SER A 148 -18.88 -0.56 4.46
N HIS A 149 -18.70 -1.84 4.75
CA HIS A 149 -17.81 -2.33 5.80
C HIS A 149 -16.80 -3.31 5.20
N VAL A 150 -15.57 -3.26 5.68
CA VAL A 150 -14.51 -4.18 5.26
C VAL A 150 -13.76 -4.68 6.48
N GLU A 151 -13.29 -5.91 6.40
CA GLU A 151 -12.42 -6.54 7.38
C GLU A 151 -11.12 -6.92 6.68
N LEU A 152 -10.02 -6.35 7.15
CA LEU A 152 -8.69 -6.65 6.66
C LEU A 152 -7.90 -7.34 7.77
N GLU A 153 -7.53 -8.59 7.55
CA GLU A 153 -6.57 -9.30 8.39
C GLU A 153 -5.16 -9.01 7.87
N MET A 154 -4.34 -8.39 8.72
CA MET A 154 -2.92 -8.19 8.48
C MET A 154 -2.12 -9.25 9.22
N THR A 155 -1.11 -9.82 8.56
CA THR A 155 -0.24 -10.84 9.16
C THR A 155 0.82 -10.24 10.12
N ALA A 156 0.74 -8.94 10.43
CA ALA A 156 1.72 -8.25 11.26
C ALA A 156 1.38 -8.27 12.76
N THR A 157 2.39 -8.24 13.63
CA THR A 157 2.21 -8.27 15.10
C THR A 157 1.76 -6.92 15.67
N ASP A 158 1.06 -6.92 16.81
CA ASP A 158 0.52 -5.68 17.42
C ASP A 158 1.63 -4.72 17.88
N GLU A 159 2.70 -5.21 18.52
CA GLU A 159 3.88 -4.42 18.90
C GLU A 159 4.50 -3.68 17.70
N TRP A 160 4.43 -4.31 16.52
CA TRP A 160 4.96 -3.73 15.30
C TRP A 160 4.14 -2.54 14.81
N LEU A 161 2.82 -2.73 14.75
CA LEU A 161 1.87 -1.71 14.32
C LEU A 161 1.93 -0.48 15.25
N GLU A 162 2.14 -0.72 16.54
CA GLU A 162 2.32 0.35 17.52
C GLU A 162 3.60 1.16 17.25
N THR A 163 4.72 0.49 16.99
CA THR A 163 6.02 1.14 16.76
C THR A 163 6.12 1.93 15.45
N HIS A 164 5.46 1.48 14.37
CA HIS A 164 5.63 2.05 13.03
C HIS A 164 4.43 2.86 12.53
N TYR A 165 3.23 2.57 13.02
CA TYR A 165 2.03 3.34 12.70
C TYR A 165 1.52 4.17 13.86
N SER A 166 2.26 4.23 14.98
CA SER A 166 1.85 4.94 16.20
C SER A 166 0.48 4.46 16.70
N GLY A 167 0.21 3.15 16.58
CA GLY A 167 -1.07 2.53 16.95
C GLY A 167 -2.23 2.83 16.00
N LYS A 168 -2.00 3.41 14.80
CA LYS A 168 -3.07 3.76 13.84
C LYS A 168 -3.61 2.57 13.04
N LEU A 169 -2.96 1.42 13.13
CA LEU A 169 -3.38 0.17 12.51
C LEU A 169 -3.34 -0.93 13.58
N THR A 170 -4.28 -1.87 13.51
CA THR A 170 -4.43 -3.04 14.40
C THR A 170 -4.45 -4.30 13.56
N ARG A 171 -3.98 -5.46 14.05
CA ARG A 171 -3.85 -6.69 13.25
C ARG A 171 -5.11 -7.05 12.45
N GLU A 172 -6.26 -6.85 13.06
CA GLU A 172 -7.56 -6.86 12.41
C GLU A 172 -8.01 -5.41 12.26
N VAL A 173 -8.10 -4.92 11.02
CA VAL A 173 -8.66 -3.61 10.73
C VAL A 173 -10.06 -3.83 10.18
N SER A 174 -11.05 -3.68 11.05
CA SER A 174 -12.46 -3.70 10.68
C SER A 174 -13.04 -2.30 10.81
N GLY A 175 -13.96 -1.95 9.91
CA GLY A 175 -14.64 -0.67 9.96
C GLY A 175 -15.25 -0.26 8.63
N PRO A 176 -15.76 0.98 8.56
CA PRO A 176 -16.22 1.54 7.30
C PRO A 176 -15.12 1.51 6.24
N GLU A 177 -15.44 1.02 5.04
CA GLU A 177 -14.44 0.74 4.00
C GLU A 177 -13.56 1.95 3.66
N TYR A 178 -14.18 3.14 3.57
CA TYR A 178 -13.47 4.40 3.32
C TYR A 178 -12.44 4.73 4.41
N GLU A 179 -12.72 4.38 5.66
CA GLU A 179 -11.83 4.62 6.79
C GLU A 179 -10.66 3.64 6.78
N VAL A 180 -10.94 2.36 6.52
CA VAL A 180 -9.91 1.33 6.41
C VAL A 180 -8.94 1.67 5.27
N VAL A 181 -9.46 1.96 4.07
CA VAL A 181 -8.63 2.34 2.91
C VAL A 181 -7.78 3.57 3.23
N ALA A 182 -8.37 4.62 3.82
CA ALA A 182 -7.63 5.82 4.17
C ALA A 182 -6.53 5.57 5.21
N ARG A 183 -6.81 4.74 6.23
CA ARG A 183 -5.81 4.35 7.25
C ARG A 183 -4.65 3.59 6.61
N VAL A 184 -4.91 2.63 5.73
CA VAL A 184 -3.86 1.84 5.06
C VAL A 184 -3.07 2.69 4.06
N PHE A 185 -3.69 3.59 3.29
CA PHE A 185 -2.98 4.53 2.43
C PHE A 185 -2.11 5.51 3.22
N LYS A 186 -2.57 5.97 4.38
CA LYS A 186 -1.81 6.85 5.28
C LYS A 186 -0.61 6.14 5.89
N ALA A 187 -0.81 4.90 6.33
CA ALA A 187 0.21 4.04 6.90
C ALA A 187 1.30 3.69 5.87
N SER A 188 0.90 3.25 4.68
CA SER A 188 1.82 2.81 3.63
C SER A 188 2.65 3.94 2.99
N ARG A 189 2.57 5.18 3.48
CA ARG A 189 3.34 6.32 2.98
C ARG A 189 4.59 6.54 3.85
N SER A 190 5.77 6.24 3.31
CA SER A 190 7.06 6.27 4.03
C SER A 190 7.59 7.68 4.40
N SER A 191 6.91 8.76 4.02
CA SER A 191 7.37 10.15 4.27
C SER A 191 6.32 10.99 5.01
N CYS A 192 6.71 11.52 6.16
CA CYS A 192 5.97 12.48 6.99
C CYS A 192 5.57 13.73 6.18
N PHE A 193 4.29 13.86 5.81
CA PHE A 193 3.72 15.10 5.28
C PHE A 193 2.49 15.50 6.11
N HIS A 194 2.42 16.78 6.43
CA HIS A 194 1.70 17.34 7.58
C HIS A 194 0.25 17.76 7.34
N THR A 195 -0.42 17.31 6.27
CA THR A 195 -1.80 17.77 6.00
C THR A 195 -2.70 16.64 5.58
N PHE A 196 -3.24 15.95 6.58
CA PHE A 196 -4.54 15.31 6.50
C PHE A 196 -5.55 16.33 7.02
N ALA A 197 -6.39 16.89 6.16
CA ALA A 197 -7.59 17.59 6.63
C ALA A 197 -8.63 16.52 6.95
N LEU A 198 -8.54 15.93 8.15
CA LEU A 198 -9.73 15.39 8.83
C LEU A 198 -10.33 16.54 9.62
N ASP A 199 -10.70 17.62 8.93
CA ASP A 199 -11.32 18.70 9.64
C ASP A 199 -12.79 18.38 9.81
N ARG A 200 -13.14 17.89 11.01
CA ARG A 200 -14.53 17.77 11.41
C ARG A 200 -15.18 19.14 11.59
N ASP A 201 -14.41 20.23 11.55
CA ASP A 201 -14.90 21.59 11.81
C ASP A 201 -14.62 22.63 10.70
N SER A 202 -14.01 22.27 9.56
CA SER A 202 -13.92 23.19 8.40
C SER A 202 -15.12 23.06 7.45
N PHE A 203 -16.32 23.24 7.99
CA PHE A 203 -17.36 23.95 7.26
C PHE A 203 -17.22 25.41 7.69
N PHE A 204 -16.67 26.29 6.84
CA PHE A 204 -17.20 27.63 6.57
C PHE A 204 -16.24 28.43 5.65
N ILE A 205 -16.83 28.82 4.51
CA ILE A 205 -16.45 29.82 3.49
C ILE A 205 -15.29 29.48 2.55
#